data_AF-A0A3C2C3G7-F1
#
_entry.id   AF-A0A3C2C3G7-F1
#
_cell.length_a   1.000
_cell.length_b   1.000
_cell.length_c   1.000
_cell.angle_alpha   90.00
_cell.angle_beta   90.00
_cell.angle_gamma   90.00
#
_symmetry.space_group_name_H-M   'P 1'
#
loop_
_entity.id
_entity.type
_entity.pdbx_description
1 polymer ?
#
loop_
_entity_poly.entity_id
_entity_poly.type
_entity_poly.pdbx_seq_one_letter_code
_entity_poly.pdbx_strand_id
1 'polypeptide(L)' 'MRKQRGRVLKKEDNTCLVFTHGGEFKRVSFPEDVRVGEEVLFPQSTPALRGVLLILTISLYSFYFG' A
#
# COMPACT_ATOMS: atom_id res chain seq x y z
N MET A 1 7.85 13.01 5.57
CA MET A 1 7.54 11.62 5.17
C MET A 1 8.62 11.11 4.22
N ARG A 2 9.33 10.02 4.55
CA ARG A 2 10.33 9.42 3.64
C ARG A 2 9.59 8.61 2.57
N LYS A 3 9.80 8.94 1.30
CA LYS A 3 9.25 8.21 0.14
C LYS A 3 10.31 7.19 -0.34
N GLN A 4 9.88 5.99 -0.68
CA GLN A 4 10.75 4.93 -1.23
C GLN A 4 10.42 4.75 -2.72
N ARG A 5 11.45 4.55 -3.55
CA ARG A 5 11.30 4.18 -4.95
C ARG A 5 11.35 2.66 -5.11
N GLY A 6 10.55 2.15 -6.02
CA GLY A 6 10.68 0.79 -6.47
C GLY A 6 10.03 0.58 -7.83
N ARG A 7 10.39 -0.53 -8.47
CA ARG A 7 9.91 -0.89 -9.80
C ARG A 7 8.79 -1.90 -9.71
N VAL A 8 7.70 -1.67 -10.42
CA VAL A 8 6.55 -2.58 -10.44
C VAL A 8 6.93 -3.81 -11.24
N LEU A 9 6.88 -4.98 -10.62
CA LEU A 9 7.16 -6.26 -11.26
C LEU A 9 5.89 -6.97 -11.71
N LYS A 10 4.80 -6.80 -10.95
CA LYS A 10 3.54 -7.47 -11.22
C LYS A 10 2.37 -6.64 -10.69
N LYS A 11 1.28 -6.60 -11.44
CA LYS A 11 -0.02 -6.09 -11.00
C LYS A 11 -0.94 -7.28 -10.74
N GLU A 12 -1.55 -7.31 -9.56
CA GLU A 12 -2.54 -8.30 -9.12
C GLU A 12 -3.78 -7.55 -8.64
N ASP A 13 -4.81 -7.49 -9.48
CA ASP A 13 -6.08 -6.78 -9.26
C ASP A 13 -5.91 -5.36 -8.67
N ASN A 14 -5.95 -5.23 -7.34
CA ASN A 14 -5.86 -3.97 -6.58
C ASN A 14 -4.51 -3.77 -5.86
N THR A 15 -3.52 -4.62 -6.16
CA THR A 15 -2.20 -4.60 -5.54
C THR A 15 -1.10 -4.73 -6.58
N CYS A 16 0.04 -4.10 -6.32
CA CYS A 16 1.23 -4.22 -7.14
C CYS A 16 2.37 -4.81 -6.32
N LEU A 17 3.09 -5.77 -6.90
CA LEU A 17 4.36 -6.23 -6.40
C LEU A 17 5.45 -5.29 -6.90
N VAL A 18 6.12 -4.62 -5.98
CA VAL A 18 7.16 -3.64 -6.25
C VAL A 18 8.49 -4.17 -5.71
N PHE A 19 9.53 -4.11 -6.55
CA PHE A 19 10.89 -4.39 -6.14
C PHE A 19 11.60 -3.09 -5.78
N THR A 20 12.09 -3.01 -4.56
CA THR A 20 12.73 -1.80 -4.05
C THR A 20 14.23 -1.82 -4.36
N HIS A 21 14.85 -0.64 -4.40
CA HIS A 21 16.32 -0.54 -4.51
C HIS A 21 17.07 -1.15 -3.32
N GLY A 22 16.38 -1.42 -2.21
CA GLY A 22 16.94 -2.13 -1.05
C GLY A 22 16.99 -3.65 -1.22
N GLY A 23 16.59 -4.19 -2.38
CA GLY A 23 16.54 -5.63 -2.63
C GLY A 23 15.31 -6.32 -2.04
N GLU A 24 14.37 -5.57 -1.48
CA GLU A 24 13.14 -6.12 -0.89
C GLU A 24 11.98 -6.11 -1.90
N PHE A 25 11.11 -7.11 -1.81
CA PHE A 25 9.82 -7.14 -2.51
C PHE A 25 8.72 -6.62 -1.57
N LYS A 26 7.93 -5.65 -2.03
CA LYS A 26 6.79 -5.09 -1.27
C LYS A 26 5.51 -5.15 -2.09
N ARG A 27 4.42 -5.54 -1.43
CA ARG A 27 3.08 -5.42 -1.98
C ARG A 27 2.49 -4.08 -1.56
N VAL A 28 2.14 -3.26 -2.55
CA VAL A 28 1.59 -1.92 -2.34
C VAL A 28 0.26 -1.83 -3.08
N SER A 29 -0.76 -1.30 -2.42
CA SER A 29 -2.03 -0.97 -3.06
C SER A 29 -1.88 0.42 -3.66
N PHE A 30 -1.94 0.53 -4.98
CA PHE A 30 -2.01 1.82 -5.65
C PHE A 30 -3.47 2.07 -6.06
N PRO A 31 -4.02 3.27 -5.77
CA PRO A 31 -5.35 3.65 -6.25
C PRO A 31 -5.34 4.02 -7.74
N GLU A 32 -4.16 4.12 -8.35
CA GLU A 32 -3.93 4.56 -9.72
C GLU A 32 -3.58 3.37 -10.61
N ASP A 33 -3.78 3.55 -11.93
CA ASP A 33 -3.54 2.51 -12.93
C ASP A 33 -2.05 2.39 -13.27
N VAL A 34 -1.30 1.76 -12.36
CA VAL A 34 0.16 1.59 -12.46
C VAL A 34 0.53 0.50 -13.46
N ARG A 35 1.55 0.74 -14.29
CA ARG A 35 2.03 -0.23 -15.28
C ARG A 35 3.19 -1.07 -14.76
N VAL A 36 3.27 -2.32 -15.23
CA VAL A 36 4.43 -3.18 -14.97
C VAL A 36 5.66 -2.59 -15.65
N GLY A 37 6.78 -2.59 -14.94
CA GLY A 37 8.05 -2.03 -15.39
C GLY A 37 8.26 -0.56 -15.03
N GLU A 38 7.22 0.13 -14.56
CA GLU A 38 7.26 1.53 -14.14
C GLU A 38 7.93 1.68 -12.76
N GLU A 39 8.62 2.80 -12.56
CA GLU A 39 9.13 3.20 -11.24
C GLU A 39 8.08 4.04 -10.51
N VAL A 40 7.70 3.58 -9.33
CA VAL A 40 6.71 4.23 -8.48
C VAL A 40 7.32 4.71 -7.18
N LEU A 41 6.85 5.87 -6.73
CA LEU A 41 7.15 6.42 -5.42
C LEU A 41 6.02 6.06 -4.47
N PHE A 42 6.32 5.25 -3.45
CA PHE A 42 5.36 4.89 -2.42
C PHE A 42 5.89 5.30 -1.04
N PRO A 43 5.01 5.60 -0.08
CA PRO A 43 5.46 5.91 1.27
C PRO A 43 6.22 4.71 1.84
N GLN A 44 7.39 4.96 2.43
CA GLN A 44 8.10 3.92 3.16
C GLN A 44 7.21 3.54 4.35
N SER A 45 6.45 2.46 4.21
CA SER A 45 5.55 2.01 5.27
C SER A 45 6.42 1.58 6.44
N THR A 46 6.54 2.43 7.45
CA THR A 46 6.90 1.99 8.79
C THR A 46 5.88 0.94 9.22
N PRO A 47 6.28 -0.13 9.92
CA PRO A 47 5.40 -1.24 10.32
C PRO A 47 4.42 -0.85 11.44
N ALA A 48 3.71 0.26 11.32
CA ALA A 48 2.69 0.69 12.25
C ALA A 48 1.59 1.42 11.49
N LEU A 49 0.33 1.17 11.86
CA LEU A 49 -0.91 1.85 11.43
C LEU A 49 -1.80 1.16 10.37
N ARG A 50 -1.54 -0.09 9.94
CA ARG A 50 -2.62 -0.88 9.29
C ARG A 50 -3.67 -1.41 10.27
N GLY A 51 -3.37 -1.44 11.58
CA GLY A 51 -4.35 -1.77 12.62
C GLY A 51 -5.28 -0.62 13.01
N VAL A 52 -4.90 0.65 12.77
CA VAL A 52 -5.69 1.80 13.25
C VAL A 52 -6.83 2.14 12.30
N LEU A 53 -6.67 1.95 10.98
CA LEU A 53 -7.73 2.22 10.02
C LEU A 53 -8.90 1.22 10.15
N LEU A 54 -8.59 -0.05 10.44
CA LEU A 54 -9.59 -1.10 10.59
C LEU A 54 -10.43 -0.95 11.86
N ILE A 55 -9.83 -0.50 12.98
CA ILE A 55 -10.56 -0.24 14.22
C ILE A 55 -11.52 0.95 14.03
N LEU A 56 -11.08 2.03 13.37
CA LEU A 56 -11.91 3.22 13.21
C LEU A 56 -13.15 2.96 12.32
N THR A 57 -13.01 2.13 11.28
CA THR A 57 -14.14 1.73 10.43
C THR A 57 -15.13 0.81 11.14
N ILE A 58 -14.66 -0.09 12.01
CA ILE A 58 -15.55 -0.97 12.78
C ILE A 58 -16.30 -0.16 13.86
N SER A 59 -15.61 0.75 14.55
CA SER A 59 -16.24 1.60 15.56
C SER A 59 -17.29 2.56 14.97
N LEU A 60 -17.07 3.11 13.77
CA LEU A 60 -18.08 3.95 13.10
C LEU A 60 -19.31 3.15 12.64
N TYR A 61 -19.12 1.92 12.14
CA TYR A 61 -20.22 1.09 11.68
C TYR A 61 -21.14 0.67 12.82
N SER A 62 -20.57 0.28 13.98
CA SER A 62 -21.36 -0.07 15.16
C SER A 62 -22.08 1.11 15.81
N PHE A 63 -21.63 2.35 15.61
CA PHE A 63 -22.31 3.53 16.15
C PHE A 63 -23.48 4.00 15.26
N TYR A 64 -23.39 3.81 13.94
CA TYR A 64 -24.43 4.28 13.00
C TYR A 64 -25.54 3.25 12.72
N PHE A 65 -25.28 1.97 12.95
CA PHE A 65 -26.23 0.87 12.64
C PHE A 65 -26.53 -0.05 13.84
N GLY A 66 -26.12 0.35 15.05
CA GLY A 66 -26.45 -0.34 16.31
C GLY A 66 -27.63 0.29 17.04
#